data_AF-A0AA38XAV2-F1
#
_entry.id   AF-A0AA38XAV2-F1
#
_cell.length_a   1.000
_cell.length_b   1.000
_cell.length_c   1.000
_cell.angle_alpha   90.00
_cell.angle_beta   90.00
_cell.angle_gamma   90.00
#
_symmetry.space_group_name_H-M   'P 1'
#
loop_
_entity.id
_entity.type
_entity.pdbx_description
1 polymer ?
#
loop_
_entity_poly.entity_id
_entity_poly.type
_entity_poly.pdbx_seq_one_letter_code
_entity_poly.pdbx_strand_id
1 'polypeptide(L)'
;MAEWLRDAQTDQLPIYAVYLLGQKIYTVNAGEIASLLSRKNKQLDAETGFIVVVFQNMLGVDKSIMKTLVSTPKSGQKGQRTPYRDDMRTTEHRLLAPGESNRQFYVKIMNAFVQVLDDMMPSDTNSVHLMKWLEELYTRVAGAGMYGKKSPFETRPSLIWDYWYDI
;
A
#
# COMPACT_ATOMS: atom_id res chain seq x y z
N MET A 1 -16.08 5.03 5.72
CA MET A 1 -14.95 5.99 5.83
C MET A 1 -15.44 7.21 6.60
N ALA A 2 -15.02 7.33 7.85
CA ALA A 2 -15.83 7.90 8.93
C ALA A 2 -15.81 9.44 9.00
N GLU A 3 -16.94 10.03 9.42
CA GLU A 3 -17.22 11.48 9.57
C GLU A 3 -16.15 12.26 10.34
N TRP A 4 -15.36 11.59 11.18
CA TRP A 4 -14.24 12.16 11.94
C TRP A 4 -13.13 12.79 11.08
N LEU A 5 -12.99 12.39 9.80
CA LEU A 5 -12.06 13.04 8.87
C LEU A 5 -12.61 14.34 8.28
N ARG A 6 -13.95 14.51 8.24
CA ARG A 6 -14.60 15.73 7.76
C ARG A 6 -14.66 16.80 8.83
N ASP A 7 -14.98 16.44 10.07
CA ASP A 7 -15.03 17.40 11.18
C ASP A 7 -13.65 17.95 11.54
N ALA A 8 -12.59 17.23 11.16
CA ALA A 8 -11.25 17.77 11.25
C ALA A 8 -11.12 19.03 10.39
N GLN A 9 -11.73 19.15 9.19
CA GLN A 9 -11.50 20.26 8.24
C GLN A 9 -11.93 21.65 8.69
N THR A 10 -12.82 21.77 9.67
CA THR A 10 -13.42 23.05 10.05
C THR A 10 -12.69 23.79 11.18
N ASP A 11 -11.85 23.11 11.98
CA ASP A 11 -11.08 23.68 13.11
C ASP A 11 -9.62 23.16 13.17
N GLN A 12 -8.94 23.05 12.02
CA GLN A 12 -7.65 22.35 11.92
C GLN A 12 -6.51 23.07 12.64
N LEU A 13 -6.22 22.63 13.87
CA LEU A 13 -4.89 22.80 14.47
C LEU A 13 -3.83 22.37 13.44
N PRO A 14 -2.78 23.19 13.21
CA PRO A 14 -1.81 22.95 12.15
C PRO A 14 -1.03 21.63 12.36
N ILE A 15 -0.96 21.18 13.62
CA ILE A 15 -0.48 19.87 14.04
C ILE A 15 -1.43 19.36 15.14
N TYR A 16 -1.89 18.11 15.04
CA TYR A 16 -2.68 17.44 16.07
C TYR A 16 -2.20 16.02 16.30
N ALA A 17 -2.57 15.41 17.42
CA ALA A 17 -2.16 14.04 17.75
C ALA A 17 -3.35 13.08 17.67
N VAL A 18 -3.15 11.94 17.03
CA VAL A 18 -4.08 10.82 16.99
C VAL A 18 -3.43 9.62 17.65
N TYR A 19 -4.17 8.89 18.49
CA TYR A 19 -3.71 7.61 19.00
C TYR A 19 -4.21 6.51 18.08
N LEU A 20 -3.28 5.75 17.49
CA LEU A 20 -3.59 4.67 16.58
C LEU A 20 -2.72 3.46 16.91
N LEU A 21 -3.35 2.30 17.11
CA LEU A 21 -2.69 1.01 17.34
C LEU A 21 -1.59 1.07 18.44
N GLY A 22 -1.88 1.77 19.54
CA GLY A 22 -0.98 1.89 20.69
C GLY A 22 0.13 2.93 20.56
N GLN A 23 0.19 3.69 19.47
CA GLN A 23 1.14 4.79 19.30
C GLN A 23 0.45 6.14 19.14
N LYS A 24 1.12 7.19 19.63
CA LYS A 24 0.73 8.59 19.41
C LYS A 24 1.34 9.07 18.10
N ILE A 25 0.50 9.33 17.11
CA ILE A 25 0.88 9.83 15.79
C ILE A 25 0.59 11.33 15.75
N TYR A 26 1.59 12.14 15.39
CA TYR A 26 1.40 13.57 15.15
C TYR A 26 1.07 13.79 13.67
N THR A 27 -0.15 14.23 13.40
CA THR A 27 -0.64 14.55 12.06
C THR A 27 -0.45 16.04 11.79
N VAL A 28 0.10 16.36 10.62
CA VAL A 28 0.42 17.73 10.21
C VAL A 28 -0.50 18.09 9.05
N ASN A 29 -1.26 19.18 9.23
CA ASN A 29 -2.30 19.58 8.29
C ASN A 29 -1.97 20.86 7.53
N ALA A 30 -1.08 21.69 8.08
CA ALA A 30 -0.62 22.90 7.43
C ALA A 30 0.44 22.57 6.36
N GLY A 31 0.19 22.96 5.11
CA GLY A 31 1.08 22.67 3.97
C GLY A 31 2.50 23.23 4.13
N GLU A 32 2.65 24.39 4.78
CA GLU A 32 3.95 25.01 5.07
C GLU A 32 4.78 24.16 6.03
N ILE A 33 4.14 23.65 7.10
CA ILE A 33 4.79 22.78 8.09
C ILE A 33 5.11 21.43 7.47
N ALA A 34 4.18 20.83 6.71
CA ALA A 34 4.40 19.57 6.00
C ALA A 34 5.62 19.68 5.05
N SER A 35 5.73 20.79 4.33
CA SER A 35 6.86 21.07 3.44
C SER A 35 8.18 21.19 4.21
N LEU A 36 8.17 21.85 5.38
CA LEU A 36 9.35 21.99 6.24
C LEU A 36 9.79 20.64 6.81
N LEU A 37 8.86 19.84 7.31
CA LEU A 37 9.13 18.49 7.86
C LEU A 37 9.65 17.55 6.77
N SER A 38 9.07 17.59 5.57
CA SER A 38 9.56 16.80 4.43
C SER A 38 11.01 17.12 4.07
N ARG A 39 11.41 18.40 4.15
CA ARG A 39 12.82 18.81 3.91
C ARG A 39 13.76 18.40 5.04
N LYS A 40 13.22 18.19 6.25
CA LYS A 40 13.95 17.78 7.45
C LYS A 40 13.80 16.29 7.77
N ASN A 41 13.34 15.47 6.83
CA ASN A 41 13.04 14.05 7.06
C ASN A 41 14.21 13.24 7.66
N LYS A 42 15.47 13.60 7.39
CA LYS A 42 16.65 12.94 7.99
C LYS A 42 16.74 13.10 9.51
N GLN A 43 16.05 14.08 10.08
CA GLN A 43 15.98 14.35 11.51
C GLN A 43 14.73 13.75 12.17
N LEU A 44 13.80 13.21 11.37
CA LEU A 44 12.51 12.69 11.81
C LEU A 44 12.43 11.21 11.46
N ASP A 45 12.38 10.36 12.48
CA ASP A 45 12.09 8.94 12.26
C ASP A 45 10.58 8.71 12.18
N ALA A 46 9.99 9.09 11.04
CA ALA A 46 8.59 8.82 10.75
C ALA A 46 8.35 7.37 10.29
N GLU A 47 9.40 6.65 9.91
CA GLU A 47 9.29 5.37 9.21
C GLU A 47 9.30 4.18 10.19
N THR A 48 10.17 4.17 11.20
CA THR A 48 10.29 3.02 12.12
C THR A 48 9.02 2.81 12.94
N GLY A 49 8.44 3.89 13.47
CA GLY A 49 7.19 3.84 14.24
C GLY A 49 6.04 3.31 13.39
N PHE A 50 5.90 3.80 12.17
CA PHE A 50 4.89 3.33 11.21
C PHE A 50 5.07 1.85 10.87
N ILE A 51 6.30 1.38 10.62
CA ILE A 51 6.57 -0.02 10.29
C ILE A 51 6.16 -0.94 11.43
N VAL A 52 6.50 -0.58 12.68
CA VAL A 52 6.09 -1.36 13.85
C VAL A 52 4.56 -1.39 13.96
N VAL A 53 3.91 -0.24 13.84
CA VAL A 53 2.45 -0.16 13.94
C VAL A 53 1.74 -0.99 12.86
N VAL A 54 2.14 -0.84 11.60
CA VAL A 54 1.44 -1.50 10.49
C VAL A 54 1.81 -2.98 10.41
N PHE A 55 3.09 -3.32 10.36
CA PHE A 55 3.47 -4.72 10.12
C PHE A 55 3.29 -5.57 11.38
N GLN A 56 3.62 -5.04 12.56
CA GLN A 56 3.50 -5.83 13.79
C GLN A 56 2.09 -5.78 14.37
N ASN A 57 1.49 -4.59 14.54
CA ASN A 57 0.22 -4.48 15.26
C ASN A 57 -1.01 -4.72 14.37
N MET A 58 -0.93 -4.43 13.07
CA MET A 58 -2.06 -4.61 12.14
C MET A 58 -1.98 -5.94 11.37
N LEU A 59 -0.79 -6.29 10.85
CA LEU A 59 -0.60 -7.48 10.01
C LEU A 59 -0.07 -8.70 10.77
N GLY A 60 0.21 -8.59 12.06
CA GLY A 60 0.66 -9.70 12.90
C GLY A 60 1.99 -10.33 12.45
N VAL A 61 2.86 -9.55 11.80
CA VAL A 61 4.12 -10.04 11.24
C VAL A 61 5.07 -10.51 12.35
N ASP A 62 5.66 -11.69 12.15
CA ASP A 62 6.56 -12.31 13.12
C ASP A 62 7.81 -11.46 13.41
N LYS A 63 8.34 -11.59 14.63
CA LYS A 63 9.51 -10.85 15.11
C LYS A 63 10.76 -11.03 14.24
N SER A 64 10.93 -12.20 13.63
CA SER A 64 12.06 -12.47 12.73
C SER A 64 12.00 -11.62 11.45
N ILE A 65 10.82 -11.43 10.89
CA ILE A 65 10.58 -10.60 9.70
C ILE A 65 10.68 -9.12 10.09
N MET A 66 10.12 -8.74 11.24
CA MET A 66 10.26 -7.38 11.77
C MET A 66 11.72 -6.98 11.94
N LYS A 67 12.59 -7.89 12.39
CA LYS A 67 14.03 -7.64 12.50
C LYS A 67 14.68 -7.28 11.16
N THR A 68 14.20 -7.85 10.06
CA THR A 68 14.64 -7.51 8.71
C THR A 68 14.12 -6.13 8.30
N LEU A 69 12.82 -5.86 8.55
CA LEU A 69 12.15 -4.61 8.19
C LEU A 69 12.64 -3.38 8.95
N VAL A 70 13.10 -3.55 10.19
CA VAL A 70 13.65 -2.48 11.05
C VAL A 70 15.17 -2.56 11.22
N SER A 71 15.86 -3.36 10.38
CA SER A 71 17.30 -3.55 10.47
C SER A 71 18.05 -2.21 10.31
N THR A 72 18.89 -1.86 11.29
CA THR A 72 19.63 -0.60 11.24
C THR A 72 20.59 -0.56 10.05
N PRO A 73 20.71 0.58 9.36
CA PRO A 73 21.82 0.84 8.43
C PRO A 73 23.17 0.67 9.16
N LYS A 74 24.26 0.49 8.40
CA LYS A 74 25.63 0.43 8.95
C LYS A 74 25.87 1.58 9.94
N SER A 75 26.56 1.30 11.05
CA SER A 75 26.74 2.23 12.16
C SER A 75 27.27 3.59 11.70
N GLY A 76 26.55 4.67 12.02
CA GLY A 76 27.00 6.05 11.79
C GLY A 76 26.07 6.92 10.94
N GLN A 77 25.00 6.38 10.36
CA GLN A 77 24.09 7.15 9.49
C GLN A 77 22.66 7.14 10.04
N LYS A 78 22.36 8.06 10.96
CA LYS A 78 20.98 8.35 11.41
C LYS A 78 20.15 8.86 10.22
N GLY A 79 18.91 8.38 10.08
CA GLY A 79 17.98 8.82 9.04
C GLY A 79 18.15 8.14 7.67
N GLN A 80 18.92 7.05 7.58
CA GLN A 80 18.94 6.19 6.40
C GLN A 80 17.95 5.04 6.53
N ARG A 81 17.43 4.61 5.38
CA ARG A 81 16.53 3.46 5.28
C ARG A 81 17.30 2.18 5.56
N THR A 82 16.59 1.18 6.09
CA THR A 82 17.12 -0.17 6.25
C THR A 82 17.58 -0.72 4.89
N PRO A 83 18.62 -1.58 4.82
CA PRO A 83 19.10 -2.15 3.57
C PRO A 83 18.00 -2.81 2.72
N TYR A 84 17.13 -3.60 3.36
CA TYR A 84 15.98 -4.23 2.69
C TYR A 84 15.03 -3.22 2.05
N ARG A 85 14.84 -2.05 2.69
CA ARG A 85 13.96 -0.99 2.18
C ARG A 85 14.60 -0.20 1.05
N ASP A 86 15.91 0.00 1.05
CA ASP A 86 16.58 0.60 -0.11
C ASP A 86 16.51 -0.33 -1.32
N ASP A 87 16.63 -1.65 -1.11
CA ASP A 87 16.43 -2.65 -2.15
C ASP A 87 14.99 -2.68 -2.66
N MET A 88 14.00 -2.68 -1.76
CA MET A 88 12.58 -2.59 -2.15
C MET A 88 12.29 -1.28 -2.88
N ARG A 89 12.73 -0.14 -2.36
CA ARG A 89 12.52 1.17 -3.01
C ARG A 89 13.13 1.18 -4.40
N THR A 90 14.33 0.65 -4.57
CA THR A 90 14.99 0.57 -5.88
C THR A 90 14.20 -0.33 -6.83
N THR A 91 13.70 -1.45 -6.32
CA THR A 91 12.86 -2.38 -7.08
C THR A 91 11.52 -1.74 -7.47
N GLU A 92 10.83 -1.12 -6.52
CA GLU A 92 9.58 -0.37 -6.73
C GLU A 92 9.78 0.77 -7.72
N HIS A 93 10.82 1.59 -7.54
CA HIS A 93 11.12 2.66 -8.49
C HIS A 93 11.40 2.11 -9.88
N ARG A 94 12.13 1.00 -10.01
CA ARG A 94 12.36 0.38 -11.32
C ARG A 94 11.06 -0.15 -11.95
N LEU A 95 10.16 -0.69 -11.13
CA LEU A 95 8.89 -1.24 -11.60
C LEU A 95 7.83 -0.17 -11.89
N LEU A 96 7.89 0.99 -11.22
CA LEU A 96 6.86 2.03 -11.27
C LEU A 96 7.33 3.33 -11.96
N ALA A 97 8.64 3.51 -12.22
CA ALA A 97 9.14 4.69 -12.91
C ALA A 97 8.59 4.76 -14.35
N PRO A 98 8.20 5.96 -14.83
CA PRO A 98 7.80 6.15 -16.22
C PRO A 98 8.94 5.80 -17.18
N GLY A 99 8.71 4.83 -18.07
CA GLY A 99 9.63 4.35 -19.11
C GLY A 99 9.01 3.27 -20.00
N GLU A 100 9.78 2.70 -20.94
CA GLU A 100 9.37 1.63 -21.89
C GLU A 100 8.66 0.45 -21.19
N SER A 101 9.04 0.17 -19.93
CA SER A 101 8.44 -0.86 -19.06
C SER A 101 6.99 -0.57 -18.67
N ASN A 102 6.60 0.70 -18.49
CA ASN A 102 5.22 1.04 -18.12
C ASN A 102 4.27 0.77 -19.28
N ARG A 103 4.66 1.03 -20.53
CA ARG A 103 3.83 0.69 -21.70
C ARG A 103 3.60 -0.82 -21.78
N GLN A 104 4.66 -1.62 -21.60
CA GLN A 104 4.55 -3.07 -21.58
C GLN A 104 3.73 -3.57 -20.39
N PHE A 105 3.84 -2.91 -19.23
CA PHE A 105 3.02 -3.19 -18.05
C PHE A 105 1.54 -2.85 -18.28
N TYR A 106 1.22 -1.70 -18.87
CA TYR A 106 -0.13 -1.34 -19.27
C TYR A 106 -0.68 -2.32 -20.30
N VAL A 107 0.11 -2.70 -21.31
CA VAL A 107 -0.30 -3.74 -22.28
C VAL A 107 -0.55 -5.08 -21.58
N LYS A 108 0.29 -5.47 -20.62
CA LYS A 108 0.10 -6.69 -19.83
C LYS A 108 -1.16 -6.63 -18.97
N ILE A 109 -1.43 -5.51 -18.32
CA ILE A 109 -2.65 -5.26 -17.55
C ILE A 109 -3.87 -5.29 -18.47
N MET A 110 -3.83 -4.64 -19.63
CA MET A 110 -4.94 -4.62 -20.58
C MET A 110 -5.20 -6.00 -21.18
N ASN A 111 -4.16 -6.77 -21.49
CA ASN A 111 -4.31 -8.15 -21.96
C ASN A 111 -4.88 -9.06 -20.86
N ALA A 112 -4.44 -8.88 -19.61
CA ALA A 112 -5.02 -9.59 -18.47
C ALA A 112 -6.48 -9.15 -18.23
N PHE A 113 -6.80 -7.88 -18.43
CA PHE A 113 -8.15 -7.36 -18.34
C PHE A 113 -9.08 -8.04 -19.34
N VAL A 114 -8.69 -8.14 -20.61
CA VAL A 114 -9.49 -8.84 -21.63
C VAL A 114 -9.72 -10.31 -21.25
N GLN A 115 -8.66 -11.02 -20.84
CA GLN A 115 -8.77 -12.43 -20.44
C GLN A 115 -9.70 -12.63 -19.24
N VAL A 116 -9.52 -11.84 -18.18
CA VAL A 116 -10.31 -11.95 -16.95
C VAL A 116 -11.75 -11.48 -17.19
N LEU A 117 -11.97 -10.49 -18.04
CA LEU A 117 -13.30 -10.01 -18.41
C LEU A 117 -14.11 -11.11 -19.11
N ASP A 118 -13.50 -11.81 -20.08
CA ASP A 118 -14.13 -12.90 -20.80
C ASP A 118 -14.50 -14.06 -19.86
N ASP A 119 -13.64 -14.36 -18.87
CA ASP A 119 -13.88 -15.39 -17.85
C ASP A 119 -14.95 -15.00 -16.81
N MET A 120 -15.08 -13.69 -16.52
CA MET A 120 -16.03 -13.14 -15.53
C MET A 120 -17.37 -12.72 -16.13
N MET A 121 -17.50 -12.73 -17.47
CA MET A 121 -18.76 -12.46 -18.16
C MET A 121 -19.75 -13.59 -17.85
N PRO A 122 -20.88 -13.30 -17.16
CA PRO A 122 -21.89 -14.31 -16.90
C PRO A 122 -22.52 -14.76 -18.22
N SER A 123 -22.72 -16.06 -18.38
CA SER A 123 -23.34 -16.65 -19.58
C SER A 123 -24.81 -16.25 -19.75
N ASP A 124 -25.46 -15.85 -18.65
CA ASP A 124 -26.85 -15.40 -18.61
C ASP A 124 -26.95 -14.00 -17.97
N THR A 125 -27.93 -13.23 -18.43
CA THR A 125 -28.19 -11.81 -18.16
C THR A 125 -28.58 -11.51 -16.70
N ASN A 126 -27.75 -11.90 -15.74
CA ASN A 126 -27.97 -11.63 -14.33
C ASN A 126 -27.29 -10.33 -13.91
N SER A 127 -28.04 -9.49 -13.19
CA SER A 127 -27.52 -8.28 -12.55
C SER A 127 -26.41 -8.66 -11.58
N VAL A 128 -25.23 -8.08 -11.76
CA VAL A 128 -24.09 -8.24 -10.84
C VAL A 128 -24.04 -7.09 -9.84
N HIS A 129 -23.51 -7.35 -8.64
CA HIS A 129 -23.19 -6.28 -7.69
C HIS A 129 -21.93 -5.55 -8.15
N LEU A 130 -22.10 -4.45 -8.89
CA LEU A 130 -21.03 -3.78 -9.65
C LEU A 130 -19.75 -3.54 -8.84
N MET A 131 -19.85 -3.07 -7.59
CA MET A 131 -18.66 -2.81 -6.78
C MET A 131 -17.86 -4.08 -6.46
N LYS A 132 -18.54 -5.16 -6.08
CA LYS A 132 -17.90 -6.44 -5.74
C LYS A 132 -17.28 -7.08 -6.98
N TRP A 133 -17.96 -6.94 -8.10
CA TRP A 133 -17.48 -7.41 -9.39
C TRP A 133 -16.23 -6.62 -9.85
N LEU A 134 -16.21 -5.30 -9.67
CA LEU A 134 -15.03 -4.46 -9.96
C LEU A 134 -13.85 -4.74 -9.02
N GLU A 135 -14.12 -4.92 -7.72
CA GLU A 135 -13.11 -5.30 -6.71
C GLU A 135 -12.43 -6.62 -7.08
N GLU A 136 -13.21 -7.62 -7.48
CA GLU A 136 -12.70 -8.92 -7.91
C GLU A 136 -11.92 -8.82 -9.23
N LEU A 137 -12.47 -8.14 -10.24
CA LEU A 137 -11.85 -7.93 -11.54
C LEU A 137 -10.51 -7.21 -11.40
N TYR A 138 -10.47 -6.11 -10.65
CA TYR A 138 -9.26 -5.33 -10.48
C TYR A 138 -8.16 -6.11 -9.76
N THR A 139 -8.49 -6.83 -8.68
CA THR A 139 -7.50 -7.63 -7.94
C THR A 139 -6.95 -8.78 -8.78
N ARG A 140 -7.77 -9.46 -9.57
CA ARG A 140 -7.32 -10.53 -10.49
C ARG A 140 -6.40 -9.96 -11.58
N VAL A 141 -6.78 -8.86 -12.21
CA VAL A 141 -6.00 -8.21 -13.27
C VAL A 141 -4.66 -7.67 -12.75
N ALA A 142 -4.67 -6.98 -11.61
CA ALA A 142 -3.45 -6.50 -10.96
C ALA A 142 -2.55 -7.68 -10.55
N GLY A 143 -3.13 -8.74 -10.00
CA GLY A 143 -2.45 -9.97 -9.65
C GLY A 143 -1.74 -10.62 -10.84
N ALA A 144 -2.45 -10.82 -11.94
CA ALA A 144 -1.90 -11.38 -13.18
C ALA A 144 -0.85 -10.44 -13.81
N GLY A 145 -1.07 -9.13 -13.77
CA GLY A 145 -0.14 -8.11 -14.25
C GLY A 145 1.17 -8.10 -13.47
N MET A 146 1.11 -8.21 -12.14
CA MET A 146 2.28 -8.15 -11.26
C MET A 146 3.00 -9.50 -11.12
N TYR A 147 2.26 -10.59 -10.89
CA TYR A 147 2.81 -11.90 -10.55
C TYR A 147 2.73 -12.93 -11.69
N GLY A 148 2.01 -12.63 -12.78
CA GLY A 148 1.79 -13.57 -13.88
C GLY A 148 0.78 -14.66 -13.52
N LYS A 149 0.79 -15.77 -14.29
CA LYS A 149 -0.16 -16.91 -14.14
C LYS A 149 -0.08 -17.65 -12.79
N LYS A 150 0.92 -17.34 -11.95
CA LYS A 150 1.07 -17.90 -10.59
C LYS A 150 0.76 -16.86 -9.52
N SER A 151 -0.18 -15.95 -9.82
CA SER A 151 -0.64 -14.97 -8.86
C SER A 151 -1.14 -15.63 -7.57
N PRO A 152 -0.87 -15.05 -6.39
CA PRO A 152 -1.47 -15.49 -5.14
C PRO A 152 -3.00 -15.58 -5.23
N PHE A 153 -3.64 -14.66 -5.96
CA PHE A 153 -5.09 -14.63 -6.16
C PHE A 153 -5.61 -15.75 -7.07
N GLU A 154 -4.78 -16.29 -7.97
CA GLU A 154 -5.12 -17.48 -8.77
C GLU A 154 -5.00 -18.76 -7.94
N THR A 155 -3.92 -18.87 -7.16
CA THR A 155 -3.68 -20.06 -6.33
C THR A 155 -4.59 -20.12 -5.10
N ARG A 156 -5.05 -18.97 -4.61
CA ARG A 156 -5.93 -18.82 -3.45
C ARG A 156 -6.91 -17.67 -3.69
N PRO A 157 -8.03 -17.91 -4.37
CA PRO A 157 -9.03 -16.88 -4.67
C PRO A 157 -9.66 -16.23 -3.43
N SER A 158 -9.67 -16.92 -2.29
CA SER A 158 -10.16 -16.36 -1.02
C SER A 158 -9.43 -15.09 -0.61
N LEU A 159 -8.15 -14.93 -1.01
CA LEU A 159 -7.35 -13.74 -0.69
C LEU A 159 -7.94 -12.45 -1.28
N ILE A 160 -8.72 -12.54 -2.36
CA ILE A 160 -9.42 -11.38 -2.93
C ILE A 160 -10.47 -10.88 -1.93
N TRP A 161 -11.22 -11.81 -1.35
CA TRP A 161 -12.26 -11.49 -0.38
C TRP A 161 -11.64 -11.06 0.95
N ASP A 162 -10.59 -11.75 1.42
CA ASP A 162 -9.86 -11.35 2.64
C ASP A 162 -9.30 -9.92 2.52
N TYR A 163 -8.90 -9.48 1.33
CA TYR A 163 -8.39 -8.12 1.09
C TYR A 163 -9.48 -7.03 1.18
N TRP A 164 -10.69 -7.32 0.69
CA TRP A 164 -11.77 -6.33 0.60
C TRP A 164 -12.80 -6.41 1.73
N TYR A 165 -12.98 -7.57 2.39
CA TYR A 165 -13.98 -7.76 3.45
C TYR A 165 -13.54 -7.26 4.84
N ASP A 166 -12.27 -6.88 5.04
CA ASP A 166 -11.74 -6.35 6.31
C ASP A 166 -11.64 -4.80 6.36
N ILE A 167 -12.39 -4.08 5.52
CA ILE A 167 -12.45 -2.60 5.49
C ILE A 167 -13.86 -2.07 5.74
#